data_AF-A0A350V1J6-F1
#
_entry.id   AF-A0A350V1J6-F1
#
_cell.length_a   1.000
_cell.length_b   1.000
_cell.length_c   1.000
_cell.angle_alpha   90.00
_cell.angle_beta   90.00
_cell.angle_gamma   90.00
#
_symmetry.space_group_name_H-M   'P 1'
#
loop_
_entity.id
_entity.type
_entity.pdbx_description
1 polymer ?
#
loop_
_entity_poly.entity_id
_entity_poly.type
_entity_poly.pdbx_seq_one_letter_code
_entity_poly.pdbx_strand_id
1 'polypeptide(L)'
;MNYNETQLIAIKEFLYKIADDQLIIGHRNSEWTGLGPLVEEDIAFSSIAQDKIGQAQHIYEILHSLGEADADTIAFTRSAADFKSCHLAEYPIGEYDFSLMRNFLFNHAEKIRFEMLADTSLEQLGKLAKKYRGEIKYHTMHADTWVKQLGRANEESHAR
;
A
#
# COMPACT_ATOMS: atom_id res chain seq x y z
N MET A 1 -8.54 -0.29 -25.23
CA MET A 1 -9.02 1.11 -25.27
C MET A 1 -7.99 1.92 -26.02
N ASN A 2 -8.41 2.78 -26.94
CA ASN A 2 -7.49 3.66 -27.67
C ASN A 2 -7.34 4.96 -26.88
N TYR A 3 -6.37 4.97 -25.97
CA TYR A 3 -5.97 6.19 -25.27
C TYR A 3 -5.12 7.05 -26.21
N ASN A 4 -5.34 8.36 -26.22
CA ASN A 4 -4.38 9.26 -26.84
C ASN A 4 -3.09 9.34 -25.99
N GLU A 5 -2.04 9.94 -26.54
CA GLU A 5 -0.74 10.02 -25.89
C GLU A 5 -0.80 10.69 -24.50
N THR A 6 -1.52 11.81 -24.39
CA THR A 6 -1.67 12.53 -23.12
C THR A 6 -2.40 11.70 -22.06
N GLN A 7 -3.45 10.98 -22.45
CA GLN A 7 -4.18 10.06 -21.58
C GLN A 7 -3.27 8.92 -21.12
N LEU A 8 -2.47 8.35 -22.03
CA LEU A 8 -1.57 7.25 -21.71
C LEU A 8 -0.51 7.67 -20.69
N ILE A 9 0.09 8.85 -20.87
CA ILE A 9 1.07 9.42 -19.91
C ILE A 9 0.41 9.60 -18.53
N ALA A 10 -0.79 10.20 -18.49
CA ALA A 10 -1.49 10.44 -17.23
C ALA A 10 -1.89 9.14 -16.51
N ILE A 11 -2.34 8.11 -17.27
CA ILE A 11 -2.68 6.80 -16.72
C ILE A 11 -1.43 6.14 -16.13
N LYS A 12 -0.31 6.12 -16.87
CA LYS A 12 0.93 5.50 -16.40
C LYS A 12 1.44 6.18 -15.13
N GLU A 13 1.51 7.51 -15.13
CA GLU A 13 1.91 8.29 -13.96
C GLU A 13 1.03 8.00 -12.73
N PHE A 14 -0.29 7.83 -12.95
CA PHE A 14 -1.20 7.47 -11.88
C PHE A 14 -0.98 6.05 -11.35
N LEU A 15 -0.76 5.07 -12.24
CA LEU A 15 -0.47 3.69 -11.84
C LEU A 15 0.86 3.58 -11.10
N TYR A 16 1.91 4.30 -11.54
CA TYR A 16 3.18 4.37 -10.81
C TYR A 16 2.99 4.85 -9.39
N LYS A 17 2.25 5.94 -9.17
CA LYS A 17 1.98 6.47 -7.82
C LYS A 17 1.34 5.42 -6.90
N ILE A 18 0.34 4.69 -7.39
CA ILE A 18 -0.34 3.68 -6.57
C ILE A 18 0.55 2.46 -6.33
N ALA A 19 1.23 1.97 -7.37
CA ALA A 19 2.08 0.79 -7.26
C ALA A 19 3.30 1.05 -6.36
N ASP A 20 3.92 2.23 -6.49
CA ASP A 20 5.06 2.65 -5.68
C ASP A 20 4.64 2.83 -4.21
N ASP A 21 3.47 3.44 -3.95
CA ASP A 21 2.88 3.49 -2.61
C ASP A 21 2.78 2.09 -1.99
N GLN A 22 2.22 1.11 -2.73
CA GLN A 22 2.06 -0.26 -2.24
C GLN A 22 3.40 -0.97 -2.04
N LEU A 23 4.36 -0.81 -2.95
CA LEU A 23 5.65 -1.48 -2.87
C LEU A 23 6.43 -0.97 -1.65
N ILE A 24 6.52 0.35 -1.49
CA ILE A 24 7.31 0.96 -0.43
C ILE A 24 6.69 0.67 0.94
N ILE A 25 5.38 0.83 1.12
CA ILE A 25 4.75 0.50 2.41
C ILE A 25 4.82 -1.01 2.70
N GLY A 26 4.75 -1.86 1.68
CA GLY A 26 4.93 -3.30 1.81
C GLY A 26 6.32 -3.64 2.35
N HIS A 27 7.37 -3.02 1.80
CA HIS A 27 8.72 -3.15 2.34
C HIS A 27 8.84 -2.63 3.77
N ARG A 28 8.31 -1.43 4.07
CA ARG A 28 8.33 -0.89 5.44
C ARG A 28 7.64 -1.80 6.44
N ASN A 29 6.52 -2.41 6.06
CA ASN A 29 5.82 -3.34 6.95
C ASN A 29 6.56 -4.67 7.08
N SER A 30 7.27 -5.12 6.04
CA SER A 30 8.08 -6.34 6.10
C SER A 30 9.25 -6.24 7.08
N GLU A 31 9.77 -5.02 7.33
CA GLU A 31 10.84 -4.77 8.31
C GLU A 31 10.42 -5.14 9.75
N TRP A 32 9.13 -5.25 10.04
CA TRP A 32 8.62 -5.71 11.34
C TRP A 32 8.64 -7.23 11.52
N THR A 33 8.95 -8.00 10.47
CA THR A 33 8.97 -9.47 10.53
C THR A 33 10.02 -9.96 11.53
N GLY A 34 9.59 -10.67 12.56
CA GLY A 34 10.37 -11.11 13.71
C GLY A 34 10.61 -10.03 14.78
N LEU A 35 10.06 -8.82 14.61
CA LEU A 35 10.25 -7.67 15.51
C LEU A 35 8.94 -7.14 16.10
N GLY A 36 7.78 -7.67 15.69
CA GLY A 36 6.48 -7.27 16.24
C GLY A 36 6.44 -7.37 17.77
N PRO A 37 5.72 -6.46 18.47
CA PRO A 37 5.66 -6.44 19.93
C PRO A 37 5.01 -7.70 20.52
N LEU A 38 4.27 -8.45 19.71
CA LEU A 38 3.66 -9.73 19.99
C LEU A 38 3.51 -10.53 18.68
N VAL A 39 3.34 -11.84 18.80
CA VAL A 39 3.34 -12.78 17.66
C VAL A 39 2.22 -12.46 16.67
N GLU A 40 1.04 -12.07 17.16
CA GLU A 40 -0.10 -11.71 16.33
C GLU A 40 0.18 -10.45 15.50
N GLU A 41 0.93 -9.48 16.04
CA GLU A 41 1.32 -8.28 15.29
C GLU A 41 2.40 -8.57 14.26
N ASP A 42 3.32 -9.47 14.60
CA ASP A 42 4.31 -9.96 13.65
C ASP A 42 3.63 -10.59 12.43
N ILE A 43 2.71 -11.54 12.68
CA ILE A 43 1.93 -12.20 11.62
C ILE A 43 1.08 -11.18 10.84
N ALA A 44 0.43 -10.24 11.52
CA ALA A 44 -0.40 -9.24 10.88
C ALA A 44 0.41 -8.33 9.94
N PHE A 45 1.54 -7.78 10.40
CA PHE A 45 2.39 -6.92 9.58
C PHE A 45 3.01 -7.68 8.40
N SER A 46 3.47 -8.92 8.59
CA SER A 46 3.97 -9.74 7.49
C SER A 46 2.88 -10.07 6.46
N SER A 47 1.65 -10.37 6.91
CA SER A 47 0.52 -10.62 6.01
C SER A 47 0.13 -9.37 5.22
N ILE A 48 0.06 -8.20 5.89
CA ILE A 48 -0.22 -6.93 5.22
C ILE A 48 0.89 -6.62 4.21
N ALA A 49 2.16 -6.80 4.58
CA ALA A 49 3.30 -6.59 3.69
C ALA A 49 3.20 -7.45 2.43
N GLN A 50 2.87 -8.74 2.57
CA GLN A 50 2.69 -9.65 1.45
C GLN A 50 1.57 -9.18 0.51
N ASP A 51 0.40 -8.79 1.06
CA ASP A 51 -0.71 -8.28 0.26
C ASP A 51 -0.29 -7.01 -0.50
N LYS A 52 0.40 -6.07 0.17
CA LYS A 52 0.86 -4.81 -0.43
C LYS A 52 1.85 -5.02 -1.57
N ILE A 53 2.84 -5.88 -1.38
CA ILE A 53 3.80 -6.22 -2.45
C ILE A 53 3.08 -6.91 -3.62
N GLY A 54 2.14 -7.81 -3.32
CA GLY A 54 1.30 -8.43 -4.34
C GLY A 54 0.47 -7.40 -5.12
N GLN A 55 -0.15 -6.43 -4.44
CA GLN A 55 -0.91 -5.35 -5.06
C GLN A 55 -0.01 -4.50 -5.97
N ALA A 56 1.20 -4.13 -5.53
CA ALA A 56 2.18 -3.43 -6.35
C ALA A 56 2.49 -4.19 -7.65
N GLN A 57 2.83 -5.48 -7.53
CA GLN A 57 3.15 -6.34 -8.67
C GLN A 57 2.01 -6.35 -9.70
N HIS A 58 0.76 -6.60 -9.28
CA HIS A 58 -0.37 -6.62 -10.22
C HIS A 58 -0.59 -5.27 -10.93
N ILE A 59 -0.30 -4.14 -10.28
CA ILE A 59 -0.43 -2.81 -10.89
C ILE A 59 0.73 -2.55 -11.85
N TYR A 60 1.95 -2.99 -11.52
CA TYR A 60 3.07 -2.94 -12.47
C TYR A 60 2.82 -3.81 -13.71
N GLU A 61 2.10 -4.93 -13.59
CA GLU A 61 1.68 -5.70 -14.76
C GLU A 61 0.69 -4.95 -15.67
N ILE A 62 -0.15 -4.09 -15.10
CA ILE A 62 -0.98 -3.17 -15.89
C ILE A 62 -0.07 -2.18 -16.64
N LEU A 63 0.93 -1.60 -15.97
CA LEU A 63 1.92 -0.72 -16.61
C LEU A 63 2.67 -1.42 -17.74
N HIS A 64 3.07 -2.68 -17.55
CA HIS A 64 3.70 -3.49 -18.58
C HIS A 64 2.79 -3.67 -19.80
N SER A 65 1.50 -3.95 -19.59
CA SER A 65 0.51 -4.03 -20.68
C SER A 65 0.32 -2.70 -21.46
N LEU A 66 0.74 -1.58 -20.87
CA LEU A 66 0.74 -0.24 -21.47
C LEU A 66 2.11 0.14 -22.08
N GLY A 67 3.04 -0.81 -22.17
CA GLY A 67 4.34 -0.66 -22.83
C GLY A 67 5.49 -0.22 -21.92
N GLU A 68 5.35 -0.33 -20.60
CA GLU A 68 6.47 -0.22 -19.67
C GLU A 68 7.24 -1.56 -19.57
N ALA A 69 8.37 -1.55 -18.86
CA ALA A 69 9.12 -2.77 -18.54
C ALA A 69 8.27 -3.74 -17.68
N ASP A 70 8.74 -4.98 -17.52
CA ASP A 70 8.09 -5.96 -16.65
C ASP A 70 8.13 -5.52 -15.17
N ALA A 71 7.28 -6.14 -14.34
CA ALA A 71 7.10 -5.73 -12.95
C ALA A 71 8.38 -5.76 -12.11
N ASP A 72 9.24 -6.76 -12.29
CA ASP A 72 10.49 -6.88 -11.54
C ASP A 72 11.49 -5.80 -11.97
N THR A 73 11.62 -5.57 -13.28
CA THR A 73 12.45 -4.47 -13.79
C THR A 73 11.98 -3.12 -13.23
N ILE A 74 10.67 -2.84 -13.28
CA ILE A 74 10.11 -1.62 -12.69
C ILE A 74 10.42 -1.52 -11.19
N ALA A 75 10.24 -2.60 -10.42
CA ALA A 75 10.38 -2.57 -8.97
C ALA A 75 11.84 -2.42 -8.51
N PHE A 76 12.81 -3.03 -9.22
CA PHE A 76 14.17 -3.21 -8.69
C PHE A 76 15.26 -2.45 -9.43
N THR A 77 15.02 -1.91 -10.64
CA THR A 77 16.08 -1.25 -11.42
C THR A 77 15.92 0.27 -11.56
N ARG A 78 14.81 0.84 -11.05
CA ARG A 78 14.59 2.29 -11.01
C ARG A 78 15.45 2.96 -9.93
N SER A 79 15.89 4.19 -10.20
CA SER A 79 16.57 4.99 -9.18
C SER A 79 15.55 5.60 -8.20
N ALA A 80 16.01 6.03 -7.03
CA ALA A 80 15.14 6.66 -6.02
C ALA A 80 14.37 7.89 -6.56
N ALA A 81 14.94 8.63 -7.52
CA ALA A 81 14.28 9.81 -8.11
C ALA A 81 13.13 9.45 -9.07
N ASP A 82 13.10 8.20 -9.54
CA ASP A 82 12.08 7.70 -10.47
C ASP A 82 10.85 7.14 -9.75
N PHE A 83 10.97 6.85 -8.46
CA PHE A 83 9.84 6.45 -7.62
C PHE A 83 8.87 7.62 -7.40
N LYS A 84 7.58 7.28 -7.37
CA LYS A 84 6.44 8.20 -7.26
C LYS A 84 5.60 7.95 -6.00
N SER A 85 6.14 7.21 -5.04
CA SER A 85 5.52 6.99 -3.73
C SER A 85 5.26 8.32 -3.02
N CYS A 86 4.24 8.33 -2.16
CA CYS A 86 4.03 9.42 -1.23
C CYS A 86 5.02 9.33 -0.06
N HIS A 87 5.38 10.49 0.48
CA HIS A 87 6.30 10.56 1.62
C HIS A 87 5.82 9.79 2.86
N LEU A 88 4.49 9.60 3.01
CA LEU A 88 3.95 8.81 4.12
C LEU A 88 4.45 7.36 4.07
N ALA A 89 4.50 6.74 2.89
CA ALA A 89 4.97 5.38 2.71
C ALA A 89 6.49 5.25 2.95
N GLU A 90 7.25 6.31 2.66
CA GLU A 90 8.71 6.33 2.70
C GLU A 90 9.29 6.40 4.11
N TYR A 91 8.54 6.89 5.10
CA TYR A 91 9.03 7.01 6.47
C TYR A 91 9.60 5.67 6.97
N PRO A 92 10.75 5.67 7.69
CA PRO A 92 11.24 4.49 8.39
C PRO A 92 10.20 3.93 9.36
N ILE A 93 10.38 2.68 9.82
CA ILE A 93 9.41 2.03 10.71
C ILE A 93 9.23 2.72 12.06
N GLY A 94 10.23 3.43 12.57
CA GLY A 94 10.15 4.08 13.88
C GLY A 94 9.84 3.07 14.99
N GLU A 95 9.11 3.54 16.02
CA GLU A 95 8.53 2.66 17.04
C GLU A 95 7.18 2.09 16.56
N TYR A 96 6.66 1.09 17.29
CA TYR A 96 5.48 0.34 16.86
C TYR A 96 4.22 1.23 16.74
N ASP A 97 4.04 2.15 17.67
CA ASP A 97 2.99 3.19 17.67
C ASP A 97 3.00 4.03 16.38
N PHE A 98 4.18 4.48 15.95
CA PHE A 98 4.36 5.24 14.72
C PHE A 98 3.96 4.40 13.49
N SER A 99 4.47 3.18 13.39
CA SER A 99 4.13 2.27 12.29
C SER A 99 2.65 1.91 12.26
N LEU A 100 2.04 1.70 13.43
CA LEU A 100 0.61 1.44 13.57
C LEU A 100 -0.23 2.63 13.11
N MET A 101 0.11 3.85 13.52
CA MET A 101 -0.59 5.06 13.08
C MET A 101 -0.42 5.31 11.57
N ARG A 102 0.79 5.09 11.03
CA ARG A 102 1.02 5.15 9.58
C ARG A 102 0.14 4.14 8.85
N ASN A 103 0.06 2.90 9.32
CA ASN A 103 -0.81 1.87 8.74
C ASN A 103 -2.28 2.25 8.85
N PHE A 104 -2.72 2.83 9.97
CA PHE A 104 -4.08 3.33 10.13
C PHE A 104 -4.44 4.39 9.07
N LEU A 105 -3.61 5.43 8.94
CA LEU A 105 -3.85 6.51 7.99
C LEU A 105 -3.79 6.01 6.54
N PHE A 106 -2.76 5.23 6.21
CA PHE A 106 -2.55 4.71 4.86
C PHE A 106 -3.71 3.79 4.45
N ASN A 107 -4.08 2.80 5.27
CA ASN A 107 -5.13 1.85 4.90
C ASN A 107 -6.52 2.50 4.80
N HIS A 108 -6.81 3.56 5.57
CA HIS A 108 -8.04 4.33 5.39
C HIS A 108 -8.05 5.13 4.10
N ALA A 109 -6.93 5.75 3.72
CA ALA A 109 -6.81 6.42 2.44
C ALA A 109 -6.95 5.42 1.28
N GLU A 110 -6.34 4.25 1.39
CA GLU A 110 -6.44 3.18 0.40
C GLU A 110 -7.85 2.62 0.25
N LYS A 111 -8.59 2.49 1.36
CA LYS A 111 -10.00 2.10 1.31
C LYS A 111 -10.80 3.06 0.43
N ILE A 112 -10.66 4.36 0.66
CA ILE A 112 -11.36 5.38 -0.14
C ILE A 112 -10.90 5.30 -1.60
N ARG A 113 -9.59 5.24 -1.83
CA ARG A 113 -9.00 5.19 -3.18
C ARG A 113 -9.52 4.00 -3.97
N PHE A 114 -9.44 2.79 -3.42
CA PHE A 114 -9.85 1.58 -4.11
C PHE A 114 -11.38 1.43 -4.21
N GLU A 115 -12.15 1.98 -3.27
CA GLU A 115 -13.61 2.10 -3.44
C GLU A 115 -13.96 2.96 -4.67
N MET A 116 -13.29 4.11 -4.86
CA MET A 116 -13.48 4.95 -6.04
C MET A 116 -12.98 4.28 -7.32
N LEU A 117 -11.85 3.57 -7.26
CA LEU A 117 -11.27 2.89 -8.42
C LEU A 117 -12.07 1.67 -8.87
N ALA A 118 -12.94 1.11 -8.03
CA ALA A 118 -13.79 -0.01 -8.41
C ALA A 118 -14.63 0.27 -9.67
N ASP A 119 -15.01 1.55 -9.88
CA ASP A 119 -15.84 2.01 -10.99
C ASP A 119 -15.08 2.83 -12.04
N THR A 120 -13.74 2.73 -12.06
CA THR A 120 -12.90 3.39 -13.05
C THR A 120 -13.15 2.87 -14.47
N SER A 121 -12.93 3.73 -15.47
CA SER A 121 -12.95 3.32 -16.88
C SER A 121 -11.76 2.42 -17.26
N LEU A 122 -10.70 2.36 -16.45
CA LEU A 122 -9.58 1.43 -16.66
C LEU A 122 -9.94 0.04 -16.11
N GLU A 123 -10.60 -0.78 -16.93
CA GLU A 123 -11.23 -2.05 -16.51
C GLU A 123 -10.32 -2.97 -15.68
N GLN A 124 -9.05 -3.12 -16.05
CA GLN A 124 -8.09 -3.97 -15.33
C GLN A 124 -7.88 -3.49 -13.89
N LEU A 125 -7.71 -2.17 -13.70
CA LEU A 125 -7.56 -1.56 -12.38
C LEU A 125 -8.85 -1.69 -11.57
N GLY A 126 -10.01 -1.50 -12.19
CA GLY A 126 -11.30 -1.68 -11.51
C GLY A 126 -11.55 -3.11 -11.02
N LYS A 127 -11.11 -4.12 -11.79
CA LYS A 127 -11.14 -5.52 -11.35
C LYS A 127 -10.23 -5.77 -10.15
N LEU A 128 -9.01 -5.25 -10.17
CA LEU A 128 -8.08 -5.34 -9.03
C LEU A 128 -8.65 -4.64 -7.79
N ALA A 129 -9.19 -3.43 -7.95
CA ALA A 129 -9.81 -2.68 -6.87
C ALA A 129 -10.94 -3.46 -6.17
N LYS A 130 -11.80 -4.12 -6.97
CA LYS A 130 -12.87 -5.00 -6.45
C LYS A 130 -12.30 -6.22 -5.72
N LYS A 131 -11.22 -6.82 -6.24
CA LYS A 131 -10.53 -7.96 -5.61
C LYS A 131 -9.94 -7.58 -4.24
N TYR A 132 -9.23 -6.45 -4.15
CA TYR A 132 -8.53 -6.04 -2.93
C TYR A 132 -9.44 -5.51 -1.82
N ARG A 133 -10.73 -5.33 -2.08
CA ARG A 133 -11.70 -4.86 -1.07
C ARG A 133 -11.69 -5.73 0.20
N GLY A 134 -11.50 -7.04 0.05
CA GLY A 134 -11.39 -7.96 1.18
C GLY A 134 -10.14 -7.67 2.02
N GLU A 135 -8.98 -7.63 1.38
CA GLU A 135 -7.67 -7.36 1.99
C GLU A 135 -7.70 -6.01 2.73
N ILE A 136 -8.09 -4.93 2.05
CA ILE A 136 -8.13 -3.58 2.64
C ILE A 136 -9.11 -3.49 3.83
N LYS A 137 -10.22 -4.24 3.77
CA LYS A 137 -11.14 -4.32 4.92
C LYS A 137 -10.47 -4.96 6.14
N TYR A 138 -9.67 -6.01 5.96
CA TYR A 138 -8.92 -6.62 7.06
C TYR A 138 -7.83 -5.68 7.57
N HIS A 139 -7.10 -5.01 6.68
CA HIS A 139 -6.04 -4.07 7.07
C HIS A 139 -6.59 -2.88 7.87
N THR A 140 -7.71 -2.29 7.44
CA THR A 140 -8.38 -1.21 8.18
C THR A 140 -8.94 -1.68 9.52
N MET A 141 -9.53 -2.88 9.59
CA MET A 141 -10.03 -3.46 10.83
C MET A 141 -8.91 -3.72 11.86
N HIS A 142 -7.78 -4.24 11.40
CA HIS A 142 -6.59 -4.43 12.23
C HIS A 142 -6.11 -3.09 12.80
N ALA A 143 -5.88 -2.10 11.94
CA ALA A 143 -5.39 -0.79 12.35
C ALA A 143 -6.38 -0.08 13.30
N ASP A 144 -7.68 -0.14 13.02
CA ASP A 144 -8.74 0.38 13.89
C ASP A 144 -8.70 -0.22 15.28
N THR A 145 -8.49 -1.53 15.36
CA THR A 145 -8.48 -2.27 16.63
C THR A 145 -7.29 -1.83 17.46
N TRP A 146 -6.10 -1.82 16.86
CA TRP A 146 -4.86 -1.55 17.57
C TRP A 146 -4.69 -0.08 17.94
N VAL A 147 -5.07 0.86 17.07
CA VAL A 147 -5.06 2.29 17.45
C VAL A 147 -6.00 2.55 18.62
N LYS A 148 -7.18 1.91 18.67
CA LYS A 148 -8.09 2.04 19.81
C LYS A 148 -7.54 1.40 21.08
N GLN A 149 -6.82 0.28 20.97
CA GLN A 149 -6.18 -0.36 22.12
C GLN A 149 -5.04 0.51 22.66
N LEU A 150 -4.16 0.99 21.78
CA LEU A 150 -3.07 1.91 22.12
C LEU A 150 -3.64 3.15 22.84
N GLY A 151 -4.65 3.79 22.25
CA GLY A 151 -5.26 4.99 22.81
C GLY A 151 -6.06 4.78 24.11
N ARG A 152 -6.29 3.56 24.58
CA ARG A 152 -7.15 3.27 25.75
C ARG A 152 -6.51 2.41 26.84
N ALA A 153 -5.26 1.96 26.66
CA ALA A 153 -4.64 1.02 27.59
C ALA A 153 -4.22 1.68 28.92
N ASN A 154 -3.20 2.51 28.91
CA ASN A 154 -2.70 3.24 30.08
C ASN A 154 -2.19 4.64 29.66
N GLU A 155 -1.73 5.44 30.63
CA GLU A 155 -1.27 6.82 30.37
C GLU A 155 -0.09 6.87 29.39
N GLU A 156 0.89 5.96 29.50
CA GLU A 156 2.04 5.89 28.59
C GLU A 156 1.59 5.59 27.16
N SER A 157 0.75 4.57 27.00
CA SER A 157 0.20 4.14 25.71
C SER A 157 -0.70 5.20 25.08
N HIS A 158 -1.42 5.99 25.88
CA HIS A 158 -2.26 7.09 25.40
C HIS A 158 -1.42 8.31 24.96
N ALA A 159 -0.25 8.52 25.55
CA ALA A 159 0.64 9.64 25.24
C ALA A 159 1.50 9.42 23.98
N ARG A 160 1.65 8.16 23.57
CA ARG A 160 2.26 7.72 22.32
C ARG A 160 1.36 8.00 21.12
#